data_AF-A0AAX2UXZ0-F1
#
_entry.id   AF-A0AAX2UXZ0-F1
#
_cell.length_a   1.000
_cell.length_b   1.000
_cell.length_c   1.000
_cell.angle_alpha   90.00
_cell.angle_beta   90.00
_cell.angle_gamma   90.00
#
_symmetry.space_group_name_H-M   'P 1'
#
loop_
_entity.id
_entity.type
_entity.pdbx_description
1 polymer ?
#
loop_
_entity_poly.entity_id
_entity_poly.type
_entity_poly.pdbx_seq_one_letter_code
_entity_poly.pdbx_strand_id
1 'polypeptide(L)'
;MSATPTAINTLTEFLTQAGTQFQLFDMGRQVRPLASDTFVRIEQQQEPYPWPVQQHAWLGVHFFQPSESRHYLWFLKFALDERGLLMSNGPKLFMDQVVETLGYKLTGDLDEEKAQRLADNPYTFRPAEAKMASLHAKLARQLEQAPSAYYDALCHYLAAPNDTGWQTLGLQGFADLAERLHDERNLALICKALPKLPQEPLYALCQSLENAPLPPAVQGALLERIGKEQECAAPNPETLAYLCRAMASCPGSSLRTNKLLTLLQTQPSPALLLAIAGRLWPDLKDANLLSHYLEQLALQPTQFFNQVFAELVTLPALRNDMLARLRDPNRSDALGKAIGRLFASA
;
A
#
# COMPACT_ATOMS: atom_id res chain seq x y z
N MET A 1 -43.43 11.32 14.59
CA MET A 1 -43.46 10.22 13.59
C MET A 1 -42.10 9.57 13.62
N SER A 2 -41.99 8.46 14.34
CA SER A 2 -40.78 7.66 14.47
C SER A 2 -40.49 7.03 13.11
N ALA A 3 -39.45 7.50 12.44
CA ALA A 3 -38.95 6.85 11.24
C ALA A 3 -38.48 5.44 11.63
N THR A 4 -39.11 4.42 11.05
CA THR A 4 -38.60 3.07 11.01
C THR A 4 -37.16 3.12 10.49
N PRO A 5 -36.15 2.58 11.19
CA PRO A 5 -34.79 2.63 10.70
C PRO A 5 -34.71 1.85 9.40
N THR A 6 -34.44 2.55 8.30
CA THR A 6 -34.01 1.94 7.04
C THR A 6 -32.87 1.00 7.38
N ALA A 7 -32.99 -0.30 7.04
CA ALA A 7 -31.97 -1.28 7.39
C ALA A 7 -30.61 -0.82 6.83
N ILE A 8 -29.70 -0.43 7.72
CA ILE A 8 -28.33 -0.03 7.37
C ILE A 8 -27.60 -1.29 6.92
N ASN A 9 -27.21 -1.35 5.65
CA ASN A 9 -26.57 -2.54 5.09
C ASN A 9 -25.12 -2.28 4.64
N THR A 10 -24.68 -1.02 4.63
CA THR A 10 -23.34 -0.62 4.19
C THR A 10 -22.64 0.27 5.22
N LEU A 11 -21.31 0.19 5.26
CA LEU A 11 -20.47 1.02 6.12
C LEU A 11 -20.60 2.50 5.77
N THR A 12 -20.75 2.83 4.47
CA THR A 12 -21.00 4.21 4.02
C THR A 12 -22.31 4.76 4.60
N GLU A 13 -23.41 4.00 4.51
CA GLU A 13 -24.70 4.39 5.11
C GLU A 13 -24.57 4.54 6.61
N PHE A 14 -23.86 3.63 7.28
CA PHE A 14 -23.68 3.65 8.73
C PHE A 14 -22.97 4.92 9.22
N LEU A 15 -21.82 5.26 8.62
CA LEU A 15 -21.06 6.46 8.97
C LEU A 15 -21.85 7.74 8.66
N THR A 16 -22.59 7.74 7.54
CA THR A 16 -23.43 8.88 7.13
C THR A 16 -24.60 9.10 8.08
N GLN A 17 -25.31 8.02 8.46
CA GLN A 17 -26.44 8.10 9.39
C GLN A 17 -26.02 8.47 10.82
N ALA A 18 -24.80 8.10 11.22
CA ALA A 18 -24.21 8.56 12.48
C ALA A 18 -23.85 10.06 12.48
N GLY A 19 -24.00 10.76 11.34
CA GLY A 19 -23.73 12.20 11.22
C GLY A 19 -22.24 12.54 11.13
N THR A 20 -21.39 11.56 10.84
CA THR A 20 -19.94 11.75 10.75
C THR A 20 -19.53 12.19 9.34
N GLN A 21 -18.45 12.96 9.26
CA GLN A 21 -17.68 13.10 8.02
C GLN A 21 -16.57 12.06 8.03
N PHE A 22 -16.33 11.40 6.90
CA PHE A 22 -15.34 10.35 6.81
C PHE A 22 -14.57 10.34 5.49
N GLN A 23 -13.36 9.79 5.55
CA GLN A 23 -12.50 9.52 4.41
C GLN A 23 -11.96 8.09 4.50
N LEU A 24 -11.97 7.40 3.36
CA LEU A 24 -11.49 6.04 3.24
C LEU A 24 -10.10 6.01 2.64
N PHE A 25 -9.30 5.05 3.09
CA PHE A 25 -7.97 4.77 2.60
C PHE A 25 -7.83 3.27 2.33
N ASP A 26 -7.22 2.90 1.21
CA ASP A 26 -6.62 1.57 1.10
C ASP A 26 -5.40 1.52 2.01
N MET A 27 -5.29 0.42 2.73
CA MET A 27 -4.18 0.08 3.62
C MET A 27 -3.53 -1.23 3.19
N GLY A 28 -3.88 -1.77 2.02
CA GLY A 28 -3.42 -3.05 1.50
C GLY A 28 -2.03 -2.93 0.88
N ARG A 29 -1.96 -2.53 -0.38
CA ARG A 29 -0.69 -2.48 -1.13
C ARG A 29 0.08 -1.20 -0.84
N GLN A 30 -0.64 -0.10 -0.63
CA GLN A 30 -0.11 1.21 -0.28
C GLN A 30 -1.13 1.95 0.58
N VAL A 31 -0.69 2.98 1.29
CA VAL A 31 -1.59 3.93 1.94
C VAL A 31 -2.04 4.96 0.90
N ARG A 32 -3.28 4.86 0.43
CA ARG A 32 -3.83 5.79 -0.58
C ARG A 32 -5.31 6.08 -0.35
N PRO A 33 -5.79 7.29 -0.67
CA PRO A 33 -7.22 7.59 -0.59
C PRO A 33 -8.05 6.65 -1.47
N LEU A 34 -9.19 6.21 -0.94
CA LEU A 34 -10.24 5.52 -1.68
C LEU A 34 -11.45 6.44 -1.76
N ALA A 35 -11.84 6.82 -2.98
CA ALA A 35 -12.97 7.72 -3.18
C ALA A 35 -14.28 7.08 -2.67
N SER A 36 -15.08 7.85 -1.95
CA SER A 36 -16.34 7.36 -1.36
C SER A 36 -17.29 6.79 -2.41
N ASP A 37 -17.44 7.46 -3.56
CA ASP A 37 -18.30 6.96 -4.65
C ASP A 37 -17.84 5.60 -5.18
N THR A 38 -16.52 5.38 -5.26
CA THR A 38 -15.96 4.08 -5.65
C THR A 38 -16.25 3.04 -4.59
N PHE A 39 -16.11 3.37 -3.31
CA PHE A 39 -16.43 2.43 -2.23
C PHE A 39 -17.93 2.08 -2.18
N VAL A 40 -18.83 3.03 -2.42
CA VAL A 40 -20.27 2.77 -2.54
C VAL A 40 -20.56 1.74 -3.63
N ARG A 41 -19.91 1.86 -4.81
CA ARG A 41 -20.04 0.85 -5.88
C ARG A 41 -19.47 -0.52 -5.50
N ILE A 42 -18.41 -0.56 -4.70
CA ILE A 42 -17.84 -1.80 -4.15
C ILE A 42 -18.80 -2.46 -3.16
N GLU A 43 -19.40 -1.68 -2.25
CA GLU A 43 -20.37 -2.19 -1.27
C GLU A 43 -21.64 -2.73 -1.95
N GLN A 44 -22.03 -2.12 -3.08
CA GLN A 44 -23.12 -2.58 -3.93
C GLN A 44 -22.73 -3.73 -4.89
N GLN A 45 -21.51 -4.26 -4.78
CA GLN A 45 -20.97 -5.34 -5.63
C GLN A 45 -20.99 -5.03 -7.14
N GLN A 46 -20.98 -3.74 -7.51
CA GLN A 46 -20.96 -3.30 -8.91
C GLN A 46 -19.54 -3.30 -9.49
N GLU A 47 -18.54 -3.06 -8.64
CA GLU A 47 -17.12 -3.07 -9.00
C GLU A 47 -16.31 -3.87 -7.97
N PRO A 48 -15.26 -4.61 -8.39
CA PRO A 48 -14.38 -5.30 -7.46
C PRO A 48 -13.51 -4.31 -6.67
N TYR A 49 -13.04 -4.73 -5.50
CA TYR A 49 -12.06 -3.95 -4.73
C TYR A 49 -10.79 -3.76 -5.57
N PRO A 50 -10.28 -2.52 -5.76
CA PRO A 50 -9.22 -2.28 -6.75
C PRO A 50 -7.85 -2.89 -6.42
N TRP A 51 -7.53 -3.02 -5.13
CA TRP A 51 -6.18 -3.36 -4.67
C TRP A 51 -6.18 -4.46 -3.59
N PRO A 52 -6.76 -5.64 -3.88
CA PRO A 52 -6.82 -6.72 -2.91
C PRO A 52 -5.41 -7.16 -2.51
N VAL A 53 -5.31 -7.60 -1.26
CA VAL A 53 -4.15 -8.34 -0.76
C VAL A 53 -4.68 -9.57 -0.05
N GLN A 54 -4.24 -10.75 -0.48
CA GLN A 54 -4.69 -12.03 0.08
C GLN A 54 -6.22 -12.15 0.11
N GLN A 55 -6.91 -11.75 -0.97
CA GLN A 55 -8.38 -11.76 -1.07
C GLN A 55 -9.12 -10.95 0.01
N HIS A 56 -8.49 -9.89 0.54
CA HIS A 56 -9.15 -8.98 1.47
C HIS A 56 -9.05 -7.52 1.01
N ALA A 57 -10.09 -6.75 1.34
CA ALA A 57 -10.03 -5.29 1.37
C ALA A 57 -9.45 -4.87 2.72
N TRP A 58 -8.42 -4.03 2.68
CA TRP A 58 -7.75 -3.49 3.85
C TRP A 58 -8.02 -1.99 3.91
N LEU A 59 -8.86 -1.55 4.83
CA LEU A 59 -9.40 -0.20 4.87
C LEU A 59 -8.89 0.55 6.10
N GLY A 60 -8.48 1.80 5.88
CA GLY A 60 -8.38 2.82 6.93
C GLY A 60 -9.59 3.74 6.81
N VAL A 61 -10.35 3.91 7.88
CA VAL A 61 -11.51 4.79 7.94
C VAL A 61 -11.18 5.92 8.91
N HIS A 62 -10.91 7.10 8.37
CA HIS A 62 -10.83 8.33 9.16
C HIS A 62 -12.22 8.93 9.23
N PHE A 63 -12.70 9.24 10.43
CA PHE A 63 -13.99 9.89 10.60
C PHE A 63 -14.00 10.81 11.82
N PHE A 64 -14.89 11.81 11.79
CA PHE A 64 -15.06 12.78 12.86
C PHE A 64 -16.45 13.40 12.82
N GLN A 65 -16.88 13.94 13.95
CA GLN A 65 -18.08 14.74 14.04
C GLN A 65 -17.73 16.21 13.76
N PRO A 66 -18.39 16.93 12.84
CA PRO A 66 -18.06 18.33 12.54
C PRO A 66 -18.18 19.29 13.75
N SER A 67 -18.96 18.91 14.76
CA SER A 67 -19.11 19.67 16.01
C SER A 67 -18.00 19.41 17.03
N GLU A 68 -17.12 18.44 16.78
CA GLU A 68 -16.04 18.01 17.68
C GLU A 68 -14.68 18.18 17.01
N SER A 69 -13.63 18.39 17.81
CA SER A 69 -12.24 18.43 17.32
C SER A 69 -11.57 17.06 17.25
N ARG A 70 -12.21 16.02 17.78
CA ARG A 70 -11.64 14.69 17.88
C ARG A 70 -11.83 13.90 16.58
N HIS A 71 -10.73 13.37 16.09
CA HIS A 71 -10.70 12.49 14.93
C HIS A 71 -10.47 11.04 15.36
N TYR A 72 -11.10 10.12 14.63
CA TYR A 72 -11.05 8.69 14.89
C TYR A 72 -10.52 7.95 13.67
N LEU A 73 -9.87 6.81 13.92
CA LEU A 73 -9.35 5.91 12.92
C LEU A 73 -9.80 4.49 13.20
N TRP A 74 -10.46 3.86 12.22
CA TRP A 74 -10.67 2.42 12.22
C TRP A 74 -9.82 1.76 11.14
N PHE A 75 -9.30 0.58 11.47
CA PHE A 75 -8.55 -0.26 10.54
C PHE A 75 -9.34 -1.54 10.34
N LEU A 76 -10.01 -1.64 9.19
CA LEU A 76 -10.98 -2.69 8.90
C LEU A 76 -10.45 -3.64 7.82
N LYS A 77 -10.73 -4.94 7.98
CA LYS A 77 -10.37 -5.99 7.05
C LYS A 77 -11.61 -6.80 6.70
N PHE A 78 -11.97 -6.82 5.43
CA PHE A 78 -13.14 -7.57 4.94
C PHE A 78 -12.75 -8.53 3.83
N ALA A 79 -13.35 -9.72 3.83
CA ALA A 79 -13.12 -10.75 2.83
C ALA A 79 -13.73 -10.35 1.48
N LEU A 80 -13.06 -10.76 0.42
CA LEU A 80 -13.50 -10.62 -0.97
C LEU A 80 -13.75 -12.02 -1.56
N ASP A 81 -14.69 -12.11 -2.49
CA ASP A 81 -14.92 -13.35 -3.24
C ASP A 81 -13.85 -13.58 -4.34
N GLU A 82 -13.97 -14.67 -5.09
CA GLU A 82 -13.04 -15.02 -6.17
C GLU A 82 -13.03 -14.01 -7.34
N ARG A 83 -14.07 -13.18 -7.45
CA ARG A 83 -14.21 -12.10 -8.43
C ARG A 83 -13.66 -10.78 -7.87
N GLY A 84 -13.25 -10.74 -6.61
CA GLY A 84 -12.79 -9.55 -5.90
C GLY A 84 -13.92 -8.65 -5.39
N LEU A 85 -15.17 -9.13 -5.37
CA LEU A 85 -16.31 -8.40 -4.84
C LEU A 85 -16.35 -8.50 -3.32
N LEU A 86 -16.80 -7.43 -2.66
CA LEU A 86 -16.91 -7.38 -1.21
C LEU A 86 -18.00 -8.33 -0.71
N MET A 87 -17.66 -9.16 0.27
CA MET A 87 -18.64 -10.00 0.96
C MET A 87 -19.40 -9.15 2.00
N SER A 88 -20.68 -8.85 1.75
CA SER A 88 -21.47 -7.92 2.57
C SER A 88 -21.74 -8.38 4.00
N ASN A 89 -21.54 -9.66 4.32
CA ASN A 89 -21.74 -10.20 5.66
C ASN A 89 -20.76 -9.61 6.69
N GLY A 90 -19.50 -9.40 6.30
CA GLY A 90 -18.46 -8.88 7.19
C GLY A 90 -18.75 -7.46 7.68
N PRO A 91 -18.94 -6.48 6.78
CA PRO A 91 -19.33 -5.12 7.16
C PRO A 91 -20.61 -5.09 7.99
N LYS A 92 -21.61 -5.91 7.67
CA LYS A 92 -22.86 -5.97 8.44
C LYS A 92 -22.64 -6.41 9.89
N LEU A 93 -21.96 -7.53 10.11
CA LEU A 93 -21.66 -8.00 11.47
C LEU A 93 -20.79 -7.00 12.24
N PHE A 94 -19.84 -6.34 11.56
CA PHE A 94 -19.06 -5.27 12.18
C PHE A 94 -19.96 -4.14 12.69
N MET A 95 -20.87 -3.64 11.84
CA MET A 95 -21.79 -2.55 12.22
C MET A 95 -22.72 -2.97 13.37
N ASP A 96 -23.26 -4.18 13.34
CA ASP A 96 -24.12 -4.71 14.41
C ASP A 96 -23.37 -4.71 15.76
N GLN A 97 -22.11 -5.12 15.78
CA GLN A 97 -21.26 -5.12 16.99
C GLN A 97 -20.89 -3.71 17.47
N VAL A 98 -20.64 -2.78 16.54
CA VAL A 98 -20.37 -1.38 16.88
C VAL A 98 -21.61 -0.73 17.50
N VAL A 99 -22.81 -0.97 16.94
CA VAL A 99 -24.07 -0.48 17.50
C VAL A 99 -24.35 -1.08 18.88
N GLU A 100 -24.05 -2.36 19.09
CA GLU A 100 -24.17 -3.00 20.41
C GLU A 100 -23.23 -2.37 21.45
N THR A 101 -22.02 -1.96 21.03
CA THR A 101 -20.98 -1.45 21.93
C THR A 101 -21.10 0.06 22.20
N LEU A 102 -21.39 0.86 21.17
CA LEU A 102 -21.38 2.33 21.20
C LEU A 102 -22.76 2.97 21.01
N GLY A 103 -23.75 2.19 20.55
CA GLY A 103 -25.00 2.74 20.03
C GLY A 103 -24.78 3.48 18.70
N TYR A 104 -25.69 4.41 18.39
CA TYR A 104 -25.64 5.20 17.15
C TYR A 104 -24.74 6.45 17.23
N LYS A 105 -24.13 6.71 18.40
CA LYS A 105 -23.13 7.76 18.56
C LYS A 105 -21.73 7.15 18.49
N LEU A 106 -21.08 7.30 17.33
CA LEU A 106 -19.75 6.75 17.08
C LEU A 106 -18.61 7.59 17.69
N THR A 107 -18.90 8.83 18.06
CA THR A 107 -17.97 9.75 18.72
C THR A 107 -18.33 9.95 20.20
N GLY A 108 -17.33 10.29 21.00
CA GLY A 108 -17.41 10.37 22.46
C GLY A 108 -16.22 9.72 23.17
N ASP A 109 -16.23 9.79 24.50
CA ASP A 109 -15.25 9.09 25.32
C ASP A 109 -15.55 7.59 25.35
N LEU A 110 -14.51 6.82 25.03
CA LEU A 110 -14.52 5.38 25.11
C LEU A 110 -13.92 5.00 26.46
N ASP A 111 -14.74 4.38 27.31
CA ASP A 111 -14.22 3.68 28.48
C ASP A 111 -13.30 2.54 28.01
N GLU A 112 -12.29 2.18 28.82
CA GLU A 112 -11.30 1.16 28.47
C GLU A 112 -11.94 -0.16 28.01
N GLU A 113 -13.04 -0.57 28.65
CA GLU A 113 -13.79 -1.79 28.27
C GLU A 113 -14.37 -1.71 26.85
N LYS A 114 -14.94 -0.57 26.47
CA LYS A 114 -15.52 -0.37 25.13
C LYS A 114 -14.42 -0.31 24.06
N ALA A 115 -13.32 0.37 24.37
CA ALA A 115 -12.16 0.42 23.49
C ALA A 115 -11.58 -0.98 23.25
N GLN A 116 -11.49 -1.80 24.29
CA GLN A 116 -11.01 -3.18 24.20
C GLN A 116 -11.96 -4.05 23.35
N ARG A 117 -13.28 -3.97 23.57
CA ARG A 117 -14.27 -4.72 22.77
C ARG A 117 -14.20 -4.38 21.27
N LEU A 118 -13.96 -3.11 20.93
CA LEU A 118 -13.77 -2.70 19.55
C LEU A 118 -12.46 -3.22 18.96
N ALA A 119 -11.38 -3.25 19.76
CA ALA A 119 -10.09 -3.76 19.35
C ALA A 119 -10.08 -5.29 19.15
N ASP A 120 -10.90 -6.02 19.91
CA ASP A 120 -11.05 -7.48 19.80
C ASP A 120 -12.02 -7.89 18.67
N ASN A 121 -12.56 -6.92 17.92
CA ASN A 121 -13.45 -7.19 16.81
C ASN A 121 -12.72 -7.93 15.67
N PRO A 122 -13.25 -9.07 15.16
CA PRO A 122 -12.59 -9.90 14.16
C PRO A 122 -12.36 -9.21 12.80
N TYR A 123 -13.06 -8.10 12.55
CA TYR A 123 -12.90 -7.30 11.34
C TYR A 123 -11.88 -6.17 11.49
N THR A 124 -11.26 -6.02 12.66
CA THR A 124 -10.21 -5.03 12.87
C THR A 124 -8.82 -5.63 12.72
N PHE A 125 -7.84 -4.80 12.38
CA PHE A 125 -6.44 -5.20 12.33
C PHE A 125 -5.52 -4.09 12.83
N ARG A 126 -4.32 -4.47 13.28
CA ARG A 126 -3.25 -3.51 13.59
C ARG A 126 -2.38 -3.32 12.35
N PRO A 127 -2.33 -2.13 11.73
CA PRO A 127 -1.45 -1.90 10.59
C PRO A 127 0.02 -1.95 10.99
N ALA A 128 0.89 -2.26 10.03
CA ALA A 128 2.33 -2.11 10.21
C ALA A 128 2.69 -0.65 10.54
N GLU A 129 3.69 -0.45 11.38
CA GLU A 129 4.08 0.89 11.88
C GLU A 129 4.36 1.89 10.76
N ALA A 130 5.03 1.47 9.67
CA ALA A 130 5.28 2.32 8.51
C ALA A 130 3.99 2.81 7.82
N LYS A 131 2.95 1.97 7.76
CA LYS A 131 1.65 2.34 7.19
C LYS A 131 0.88 3.27 8.12
N MET A 132 0.91 3.01 9.44
CA MET A 132 0.32 3.93 10.41
C MET A 132 0.98 5.30 10.34
N ALA A 133 2.32 5.36 10.29
CA ALA A 133 3.07 6.58 10.15
C ALA A 133 2.71 7.35 8.87
N SER A 134 2.63 6.65 7.74
CA SER A 134 2.22 7.22 6.45
C SER A 134 0.81 7.79 6.48
N LEU A 135 -0.15 7.07 7.08
CA LEU A 135 -1.53 7.56 7.20
C LEU A 135 -1.62 8.78 8.12
N HIS A 136 -0.95 8.75 9.27
CA HIS A 136 -0.90 9.91 10.16
C HIS A 136 -0.26 11.13 9.49
N ALA A 137 0.84 10.96 8.76
CA ALA A 137 1.46 12.06 8.04
C ALA A 137 0.53 12.66 6.98
N LYS A 138 -0.22 11.83 6.25
CA LYS A 138 -1.24 12.27 5.28
C LYS A 138 -2.34 13.09 5.94
N LEU A 139 -2.92 12.56 7.03
CA LEU A 139 -3.99 13.23 7.76
C LEU A 139 -3.50 14.54 8.38
N ALA A 140 -2.32 14.54 9.02
CA ALA A 140 -1.71 15.75 9.57
C ALA A 140 -1.52 16.81 8.48
N ARG A 141 -1.05 16.43 7.29
CA ARG A 141 -0.88 17.38 6.18
C ARG A 141 -2.21 17.93 5.66
N GLN A 142 -3.24 17.08 5.56
CA GLN A 142 -4.60 17.47 5.14
C GLN A 142 -5.30 18.37 6.16
N LEU A 143 -5.07 18.13 7.45
CA LEU A 143 -5.58 18.95 8.56
C LEU A 143 -4.72 20.18 8.85
N GLU A 144 -3.75 20.50 7.97
CA GLU A 144 -2.83 21.63 8.10
C GLU A 144 -2.04 21.67 9.42
N GLN A 145 -1.76 20.49 9.98
CA GLN A 145 -1.02 20.33 11.22
C GLN A 145 0.51 20.39 10.99
N ALA A 146 1.21 20.82 12.05
CA ALA A 146 2.66 20.74 12.11
C ALA A 146 3.15 19.29 11.97
N PRO A 147 4.35 19.06 11.41
CA PRO A 147 4.96 17.73 11.40
C PRO A 147 5.21 17.23 12.83
N SER A 148 5.42 15.91 12.97
CA SER A 148 5.76 15.32 14.27
C SER A 148 7.10 15.83 14.82
N ALA A 149 7.31 15.60 16.12
CA ALA A 149 8.56 15.94 16.81
C ALA A 149 9.82 15.29 16.20
N TYR A 150 9.65 14.25 15.37
CA TYR A 150 10.74 13.53 14.71
C TYR A 150 11.23 14.19 13.43
N TYR A 151 10.43 15.09 12.84
CA TYR A 151 10.70 15.65 11.51
C TYR A 151 11.96 16.51 11.46
N ASP A 152 12.15 17.41 12.43
CA ASP A 152 13.32 18.30 12.46
C ASP A 152 14.62 17.51 12.67
N ALA A 153 14.59 16.50 13.55
CA ALA A 153 15.71 15.61 13.79
C ALA A 153 16.09 14.82 12.52
N LEU A 154 15.09 14.33 11.77
CA LEU A 154 15.34 13.69 10.48
C LEU A 154 15.94 14.66 9.47
N CYS A 155 15.41 15.89 9.35
CA CYS A 155 15.94 16.87 8.42
C CYS A 155 17.40 17.22 8.73
N HIS A 156 17.74 17.35 10.01
CA HIS A 156 19.12 17.54 10.46
C HIS A 156 20.02 16.36 10.08
N TYR A 157 19.56 15.13 10.32
CA TYR A 157 20.28 13.92 9.94
C TYR A 157 20.52 13.84 8.42
N LEU A 158 19.51 14.13 7.60
CA LEU A 158 19.63 14.09 6.14
C LEU A 158 20.57 15.15 5.56
N ALA A 159 20.83 16.25 6.29
CA ALA A 159 21.78 17.26 5.84
C ALA A 159 23.23 16.74 5.86
N ALA A 160 23.54 15.83 6.79
CA ALA A 160 24.83 15.16 6.91
C ALA A 160 24.64 13.69 7.37
N PRO A 161 24.17 12.79 6.47
CA PRO A 161 23.92 11.41 6.82
C PRO A 161 25.20 10.70 7.27
N ASN A 162 25.07 9.86 8.30
CA ASN A 162 26.15 9.03 8.82
C ASN A 162 25.59 7.71 9.38
N ASP A 163 26.47 6.80 9.81
CA ASP A 163 26.09 5.45 10.24
C ASP A 163 25.39 5.39 11.61
N THR A 164 25.32 6.51 12.34
CA THR A 164 24.78 6.61 13.70
C THR A 164 23.66 7.64 13.82
N GLY A 165 22.90 7.61 14.92
CA GLY A 165 21.85 8.60 15.23
C GLY A 165 20.51 8.34 14.54
N TRP A 166 20.49 7.57 13.45
CA TRP A 166 19.25 7.26 12.72
C TRP A 166 18.26 6.43 13.55
N GLN A 167 18.72 5.68 14.56
CA GLN A 167 17.88 4.86 15.43
C GLN A 167 16.84 5.68 16.23
N THR A 168 17.10 6.99 16.40
CA THR A 168 16.24 7.90 17.17
C THR A 168 15.18 8.60 16.32
N LEU A 169 15.24 8.46 14.99
CA LEU A 169 14.45 9.28 14.06
C LEU A 169 12.98 8.84 13.96
N GLY A 170 12.64 7.60 14.30
CA GLY A 170 11.27 7.07 14.21
C GLY A 170 10.70 7.04 12.79
N LEU A 171 9.78 6.12 12.50
CA LEU A 171 9.16 6.02 11.16
C LEU A 171 8.28 7.24 10.82
N GLN A 172 7.74 7.92 11.83
CA GLN A 172 6.89 9.10 11.66
C GLN A 172 7.64 10.27 11.00
N GLY A 173 8.92 10.50 11.33
CA GLY A 173 9.71 11.55 10.70
C GLY A 173 9.85 11.35 9.19
N PHE A 174 10.12 10.11 8.77
CA PHE A 174 10.25 9.78 7.34
C PHE A 174 8.93 9.93 6.59
N ALA A 175 7.83 9.52 7.19
CA ALA A 175 6.49 9.71 6.64
C ALA A 175 6.13 11.20 6.51
N ASP A 176 6.42 12.00 7.54
CA ASP A 176 6.19 13.44 7.54
C ASP A 176 6.96 14.15 6.43
N LEU A 177 8.20 13.76 6.20
CA LEU A 177 9.04 14.28 5.13
C LEU A 177 8.51 13.88 3.76
N ALA A 178 8.10 12.62 3.58
CA ALA A 178 7.56 12.11 2.31
C ALA A 178 6.27 12.84 1.87
N GLU A 179 5.40 13.20 2.81
CA GLU A 179 4.20 14.00 2.51
C GLU A 179 4.49 15.50 2.27
N ARG A 180 5.74 15.96 2.52
CA ARG A 180 6.17 17.36 2.42
C ARG A 180 7.21 17.61 1.34
N LEU A 181 7.32 16.74 0.33
CA LEU A 181 8.27 16.88 -0.79
C LEU A 181 7.94 17.98 -1.80
N HIS A 182 6.78 18.63 -1.66
CA HIS A 182 6.45 19.84 -2.42
C HIS A 182 7.22 21.07 -1.92
N ASP A 183 7.77 21.02 -0.71
CA ASP A 183 8.71 22.04 -0.22
C ASP A 183 10.07 21.86 -0.88
N GLU A 184 10.56 22.90 -1.56
CA GLU A 184 11.83 22.91 -2.27
C GLU A 184 13.02 22.56 -1.36
N ARG A 185 12.97 22.91 -0.07
CA ARG A 185 14.02 22.58 0.89
C ARG A 185 14.08 21.08 1.13
N ASN A 186 12.93 20.44 1.34
CA ASN A 186 12.82 19.00 1.55
C ASN A 186 13.24 18.23 0.29
N LEU A 187 12.83 18.73 -0.88
CA LEU A 187 13.20 18.18 -2.16
C LEU A 187 14.73 18.17 -2.35
N ALA A 188 15.37 19.33 -2.17
CA ALA A 188 16.82 19.47 -2.29
C ALA A 188 17.56 18.60 -1.26
N LEU A 189 17.04 18.54 -0.03
CA LEU A 189 17.60 17.74 1.05
C LEU A 189 17.62 16.24 0.70
N ILE A 190 16.49 15.69 0.27
CA ILE A 190 16.40 14.27 -0.11
C ILE A 190 17.27 13.96 -1.32
N CYS A 191 17.22 14.77 -2.38
CA CYS A 191 18.02 14.53 -3.57
C CYS A 191 19.53 14.51 -3.26
N LYS A 192 19.98 15.35 -2.31
CA LYS A 192 21.37 15.38 -1.84
C LYS A 192 21.73 14.22 -0.91
N ALA A 193 20.80 13.78 -0.07
CA ALA A 193 21.01 12.73 0.92
C ALA A 193 20.95 11.32 0.31
N LEU A 194 20.05 11.09 -0.64
CA LEU A 194 19.74 9.76 -1.21
C LEU A 194 20.97 8.98 -1.69
N PRO A 195 22.00 9.58 -2.33
CA PRO A 195 23.19 8.84 -2.75
C PRO A 195 24.09 8.38 -1.60
N LYS A 196 23.94 8.95 -0.40
CA LYS A 196 24.84 8.80 0.75
C LYS A 196 24.22 8.07 1.94
N LEU A 197 22.91 7.81 1.88
CA LEU A 197 22.19 7.20 2.98
C LEU A 197 22.67 5.76 3.23
N PRO A 198 22.98 5.41 4.50
CA PRO A 198 23.22 4.03 4.86
C PRO A 198 21.93 3.20 4.74
N GLN A 199 22.08 1.88 4.75
CA GLN A 199 21.04 0.94 4.36
C GLN A 199 19.72 1.11 5.14
N GLU A 200 19.78 1.13 6.47
CA GLU A 200 18.57 1.19 7.31
C GLU A 200 17.73 2.47 7.13
N PRO A 201 18.30 3.69 7.22
CA PRO A 201 17.52 4.90 6.95
C PRO A 201 17.12 5.04 5.48
N LEU A 202 17.88 4.45 4.54
CA LEU A 202 17.44 4.35 3.14
C LEU A 202 16.16 3.52 3.03
N TYR A 203 16.08 2.38 3.71
CA TYR A 203 14.90 1.50 3.66
C TYR A 203 13.69 2.18 4.29
N ALA A 204 13.86 2.83 5.45
CA ALA A 204 12.80 3.62 6.09
C ALA A 204 12.30 4.76 5.20
N LEU A 205 13.22 5.47 4.52
CA LEU A 205 12.87 6.48 3.53
C LEU A 205 12.08 5.87 2.37
N CYS A 206 12.56 4.79 1.76
CA CYS A 206 11.88 4.13 0.63
C CYS A 206 10.47 3.65 1.00
N GLN A 207 10.28 3.11 2.21
CA GLN A 207 8.96 2.71 2.72
C GLN A 207 8.02 3.90 2.93
N SER A 208 8.54 5.09 3.19
CA SER A 208 7.72 6.30 3.31
C SER A 208 7.38 6.87 1.93
N LEU A 209 8.36 6.90 1.03
CA LEU A 209 8.20 7.37 -0.35
C LEU A 209 7.18 6.54 -1.16
N GLU A 210 7.08 5.23 -0.92
CA GLU A 210 6.13 4.37 -1.66
C GLU A 210 4.66 4.76 -1.46
N ASN A 211 4.35 5.53 -0.41
CA ASN A 211 3.00 5.96 -0.05
C ASN A 211 2.72 7.43 -0.44
N ALA A 212 3.72 8.20 -0.87
CA ALA A 212 3.59 9.63 -1.14
C ALA A 212 3.88 9.97 -2.62
N PRO A 213 3.16 10.90 -3.26
CA PRO A 213 3.46 11.29 -4.63
C PRO A 213 4.86 11.92 -4.72
N LEU A 214 5.69 11.45 -5.66
CA LEU A 214 7.08 11.91 -5.76
C LEU A 214 7.27 12.95 -6.86
N PRO A 215 7.92 14.09 -6.57
CA PRO A 215 8.36 15.02 -7.60
C PRO A 215 9.30 14.36 -8.61
N PRO A 216 9.32 14.80 -9.89
CA PRO A 216 10.18 14.22 -10.92
C PRO A 216 11.67 14.17 -10.55
N ALA A 217 12.17 15.16 -9.79
CA ALA A 217 13.56 15.18 -9.33
C ALA A 217 13.88 14.03 -8.36
N VAL A 218 12.95 13.64 -7.47
CA VAL A 218 13.13 12.48 -6.59
C VAL A 218 13.09 11.18 -7.39
N GLN A 219 12.18 11.08 -8.37
CA GLN A 219 12.13 9.91 -9.26
C GLN A 219 13.44 9.75 -10.04
N GLY A 220 14.00 10.83 -10.56
CA GLY A 220 15.31 10.83 -11.23
C GLY A 220 16.44 10.39 -10.29
N ALA A 221 16.48 10.94 -9.07
CA ALA A 221 17.48 10.56 -8.06
C ALA A 221 17.37 9.08 -7.65
N LEU A 222 16.16 8.54 -7.53
CA LEU A 222 15.93 7.11 -7.28
C LEU A 222 16.43 6.25 -8.45
N LEU A 223 16.12 6.62 -9.69
CA LEU A 223 16.61 5.89 -10.87
C LEU A 223 18.13 5.90 -10.98
N GLU A 224 18.78 7.04 -10.70
CA GLU A 224 20.24 7.13 -10.65
C GLU A 224 20.81 6.23 -9.54
N ARG A 225 20.20 6.25 -8.35
CA ARG A 225 20.62 5.42 -7.22
C ARG A 225 20.44 3.91 -7.51
N ILE A 226 19.36 3.52 -8.19
CA ILE A 226 19.16 2.14 -8.66
C ILE A 226 20.26 1.76 -9.66
N GLY A 227 20.59 2.65 -10.60
CA GLY A 227 21.69 2.42 -11.56
C GLY A 227 23.02 2.16 -10.86
N LYS A 228 23.38 3.03 -9.91
CA LYS A 228 24.63 2.86 -9.12
C LYS A 228 24.67 1.54 -8.35
N GLU A 229 23.57 1.17 -7.70
CA GLU A 229 23.49 -0.10 -6.96
C GLU A 229 23.59 -1.31 -7.91
N GLN A 230 22.96 -1.25 -9.08
CA GLN A 230 23.00 -2.30 -10.09
C GLN A 230 24.41 -2.48 -10.70
N GLU A 231 25.19 -1.40 -10.79
CA GLU A 231 26.55 -1.38 -11.33
C GLU A 231 27.62 -1.78 -10.29
N CYS A 232 27.26 -1.91 -9.01
CA CYS A 232 28.17 -2.42 -7.98
C CYS A 232 28.64 -3.85 -8.30
N ALA A 233 29.87 -4.19 -7.90
CA ALA A 233 30.40 -5.55 -8.08
C ALA A 233 29.56 -6.64 -7.38
N ALA A 234 28.91 -6.28 -6.28
CA ALA A 234 27.96 -7.12 -5.56
C ALA A 234 26.73 -6.26 -5.18
N PRO A 235 25.73 -6.14 -6.09
CA PRO A 235 24.51 -5.38 -5.82
C PRO A 235 23.75 -5.96 -4.63
N ASN A 236 23.26 -5.11 -3.73
CA ASN A 236 22.41 -5.56 -2.64
C ASN A 236 20.95 -5.77 -3.14
N PRO A 237 20.43 -7.01 -3.14
CA PRO A 237 19.11 -7.31 -3.69
C PRO A 237 17.96 -6.64 -2.94
N GLU A 238 18.10 -6.47 -1.62
CA GLU A 238 17.10 -5.78 -0.80
C GLU A 238 17.12 -4.28 -1.09
N THR A 239 18.31 -3.69 -1.26
CA THR A 239 18.43 -2.26 -1.60
C THR A 239 17.79 -1.94 -2.95
N LEU A 240 18.03 -2.78 -3.98
CA LEU A 240 17.36 -2.64 -5.27
C LEU A 240 15.83 -2.73 -5.12
N ALA A 241 15.33 -3.68 -4.33
CA ALA A 241 13.89 -3.84 -4.09
C ALA A 241 13.28 -2.61 -3.40
N TYR A 242 13.94 -2.07 -2.37
CA TYR A 242 13.52 -0.86 -1.65
C TYR A 242 13.52 0.40 -2.54
N LEU A 243 14.58 0.60 -3.31
CA LEU A 243 14.67 1.73 -4.24
C LEU A 243 13.60 1.66 -5.33
N CYS A 244 13.34 0.46 -5.87
CA CYS A 244 12.30 0.27 -6.89
C CYS A 244 10.91 0.56 -6.31
N ARG A 245 10.56 -0.03 -5.15
CA ARG A 245 9.23 0.16 -4.55
C ARG A 245 8.97 1.59 -4.08
N ALA A 246 10.00 2.38 -3.78
CA ALA A 246 9.84 3.79 -3.41
C ALA A 246 9.05 4.59 -4.46
N MET A 247 9.14 4.21 -5.75
CA MET A 247 8.44 4.90 -6.84
C MET A 247 6.97 4.46 -7.03
N ALA A 248 6.45 3.58 -6.18
CA ALA A 248 5.20 2.88 -6.47
C ALA A 248 3.93 3.76 -6.41
N SER A 249 4.00 4.92 -5.76
CA SER A 249 2.94 5.94 -5.74
C SER A 249 2.85 6.74 -7.06
N CYS A 250 3.88 6.64 -7.91
CA CYS A 250 3.98 7.41 -9.14
C CYS A 250 3.42 6.62 -10.33
N PRO A 251 2.81 7.32 -11.32
CA PRO A 251 2.47 6.70 -12.59
C PRO A 251 3.66 6.01 -13.25
N GLY A 252 3.39 4.97 -14.04
CA GLY A 252 4.39 4.32 -14.90
C GLY A 252 5.05 5.33 -15.83
N SER A 253 6.35 5.16 -16.05
CA SER A 253 7.11 5.92 -17.05
C SER A 253 7.97 4.96 -17.86
N SER A 254 8.23 5.31 -19.12
CA SER A 254 9.11 4.51 -19.99
C SER A 254 10.50 4.31 -19.36
N LEU A 255 11.03 5.31 -18.66
CA LEU A 255 12.29 5.23 -17.94
C LEU A 255 12.24 4.16 -16.83
N ARG A 256 11.17 4.15 -16.03
CA ARG A 256 10.98 3.15 -14.97
C ARG A 256 10.80 1.75 -15.56
N THR A 257 9.95 1.59 -16.57
CA THR A 257 9.73 0.30 -17.25
C THR A 257 11.03 -0.25 -17.83
N ASN A 258 11.81 0.58 -18.53
CA ASN A 258 13.11 0.18 -19.08
C ASN A 258 14.08 -0.23 -17.97
N LYS A 259 14.13 0.52 -16.85
CA LYS A 259 14.98 0.15 -15.71
C LYS A 259 14.56 -1.20 -15.11
N LEU A 260 13.26 -1.44 -14.91
CA LEU A 260 12.76 -2.74 -14.46
C LEU A 260 13.14 -3.88 -15.41
N LEU A 261 13.02 -3.68 -16.73
CA LEU A 261 13.46 -4.66 -17.72
C LEU A 261 14.96 -4.99 -17.58
N THR A 262 15.83 -3.99 -17.40
CA THR A 262 17.27 -4.24 -17.20
C THR A 262 17.56 -5.02 -15.91
N LEU A 263 16.79 -4.79 -14.85
CA LEU A 263 16.95 -5.53 -13.58
C LEU A 263 16.46 -6.98 -13.69
N LEU A 264 15.41 -7.23 -14.49
CA LEU A 264 14.93 -8.59 -14.77
C LEU A 264 15.89 -9.41 -15.64
N GLN A 265 16.81 -8.76 -16.38
CA GLN A 265 17.83 -9.44 -17.16
C GLN A 265 19.00 -9.98 -16.31
N THR A 266 19.17 -9.50 -15.08
CA THR A 266 20.32 -9.82 -14.21
C THR A 266 19.96 -10.81 -13.10
N GLN A 267 19.17 -11.85 -13.38
CA GLN A 267 18.69 -12.84 -12.40
C GLN A 267 18.08 -12.17 -11.14
N PRO A 268 16.86 -11.62 -11.24
CA PRO A 268 16.27 -10.81 -10.20
C PRO A 268 16.07 -11.61 -8.90
N SER A 269 16.32 -10.95 -7.77
CA SER A 269 16.09 -11.56 -6.46
C SER A 269 14.60 -11.78 -6.19
N PRO A 270 14.24 -12.72 -5.30
CA PRO A 270 12.86 -12.84 -4.81
C PRO A 270 12.31 -11.52 -4.24
N ALA A 271 13.15 -10.74 -3.55
CA ALA A 271 12.78 -9.44 -3.01
C ALA A 271 12.37 -8.44 -4.10
N LEU A 272 13.12 -8.38 -5.21
CA LEU A 272 12.77 -7.53 -6.34
C LEU A 272 11.47 -8.00 -7.01
N LEU A 273 11.29 -9.31 -7.20
CA LEU A 273 10.06 -9.87 -7.77
C LEU A 273 8.83 -9.55 -6.89
N LEU A 274 8.97 -9.61 -5.56
CA LEU A 274 7.94 -9.23 -4.60
C LEU A 274 7.68 -7.71 -4.60
N ALA A 275 8.71 -6.88 -4.73
CA ALA A 275 8.55 -5.43 -4.87
C ALA A 275 7.74 -5.09 -6.13
N ILE A 276 8.03 -5.77 -7.25
CA ILE A 276 7.27 -5.58 -8.49
C ILE A 276 5.83 -6.05 -8.32
N ALA A 277 5.58 -7.30 -7.93
CA ALA A 277 4.20 -7.81 -7.79
C ALA A 277 3.40 -7.11 -6.69
N GLY A 278 4.07 -6.71 -5.60
CA GLY A 278 3.45 -6.13 -4.41
C GLY A 278 3.16 -4.63 -4.53
N ARG A 279 4.02 -3.89 -5.25
CA ARG A 279 4.02 -2.42 -5.26
C ARG A 279 4.00 -1.84 -6.67
N LEU A 280 4.86 -2.34 -7.57
CA LEU A 280 4.96 -1.86 -8.96
C LEU A 280 4.11 -2.67 -9.95
N TRP A 281 3.07 -3.35 -9.47
CA TRP A 281 2.17 -4.12 -10.32
C TRP A 281 1.55 -3.29 -11.45
N PRO A 282 1.30 -1.96 -11.35
CA PRO A 282 0.76 -1.20 -12.49
C PRO A 282 1.69 -1.24 -13.71
N ASP A 283 3.01 -1.36 -13.51
CA ASP A 283 3.97 -1.47 -14.60
C ASP A 283 3.82 -2.80 -15.37
N LEU A 284 3.29 -3.86 -14.72
CA LEU A 284 3.01 -5.14 -15.37
C LEU A 284 1.84 -5.09 -16.37
N LYS A 285 1.20 -3.92 -16.55
CA LYS A 285 0.29 -3.71 -17.70
C LYS A 285 1.05 -3.58 -19.02
N ASP A 286 2.34 -3.26 -18.97
CA ASP A 286 3.20 -3.34 -20.14
C ASP A 286 3.43 -4.82 -20.50
N ALA A 287 2.99 -5.21 -21.69
CA ALA A 287 3.01 -6.62 -22.11
C ALA A 287 4.44 -7.18 -22.14
N ASN A 288 5.43 -6.37 -22.51
CA ASN A 288 6.82 -6.79 -22.59
C ASN A 288 7.40 -7.04 -21.18
N LEU A 289 7.17 -6.11 -20.26
CA LEU A 289 7.57 -6.25 -18.86
C LEU A 289 6.89 -7.44 -18.19
N LEU A 290 5.59 -7.63 -18.39
CA LEU A 290 4.86 -8.78 -17.86
C LEU A 290 5.44 -10.11 -18.34
N SER A 291 5.77 -10.20 -19.63
CA SER A 291 6.36 -11.41 -20.20
C SER A 291 7.70 -11.73 -19.53
N HIS A 292 8.61 -10.77 -19.47
CA HIS A 292 9.91 -10.95 -18.82
C HIS A 292 9.77 -11.27 -17.33
N TYR A 293 8.83 -10.62 -16.65
CA TYR A 293 8.54 -10.86 -15.24
C TYR A 293 8.10 -12.30 -14.98
N LEU A 294 7.15 -12.82 -15.75
CA LEU A 294 6.65 -14.18 -15.60
C LEU A 294 7.72 -15.24 -15.91
N GLU A 295 8.58 -14.97 -16.91
CA GLU A 295 9.72 -15.84 -17.21
C GLU A 295 10.69 -15.92 -16.03
N GLN A 296 11.02 -14.78 -15.40
CA GLN A 296 11.87 -14.77 -14.20
C GLN A 296 11.18 -15.38 -12.97
N LEU A 297 9.87 -15.19 -12.83
CA LEU A 297 9.09 -15.79 -11.75
C LEU A 297 9.05 -17.32 -11.87
N ALA A 298 8.99 -17.87 -13.09
CA ALA A 298 8.97 -19.31 -13.33
C ALA A 298 10.27 -20.03 -12.94
N LEU A 299 11.38 -19.30 -12.80
CA LEU A 299 12.65 -19.83 -12.32
C LEU A 299 12.72 -19.95 -10.78
N GLN A 300 11.75 -19.38 -10.07
CA GLN A 300 11.67 -19.45 -8.61
C GLN A 300 11.08 -20.78 -8.13
N PRO A 301 11.22 -21.13 -6.83
CA PRO A 301 10.57 -22.32 -6.26
C PRO A 301 9.06 -22.35 -6.54
N THR A 302 8.50 -23.54 -6.81
CA THR A 302 7.09 -23.70 -7.20
C THR A 302 6.12 -23.01 -6.23
N GLN A 303 6.36 -23.12 -4.92
CA GLN A 303 5.52 -22.46 -3.92
C GLN A 303 5.54 -20.93 -4.05
N PHE A 304 6.71 -20.35 -4.30
CA PHE A 304 6.87 -18.91 -4.51
C PHE A 304 6.16 -18.45 -5.79
N PHE A 305 6.37 -19.18 -6.91
CA PHE A 305 5.65 -18.93 -8.16
C PHE A 305 4.13 -18.93 -7.94
N ASN A 306 3.60 -20.00 -7.32
CA ASN A 306 2.16 -20.15 -7.11
C ASN A 306 1.58 -19.02 -6.25
N GLN A 307 2.25 -18.64 -5.17
CA GLN A 307 1.79 -17.56 -4.28
C GLN A 307 1.76 -16.21 -4.98
N VAL A 308 2.85 -15.85 -5.68
CA VAL A 308 2.94 -14.56 -6.38
C VAL A 308 1.97 -14.50 -7.56
N PHE A 309 1.85 -15.60 -8.32
CA PHE A 309 0.92 -15.69 -9.44
C PHE A 309 -0.54 -15.55 -8.97
N ALA A 310 -0.93 -16.30 -7.93
CA ALA A 310 -2.27 -16.23 -7.36
C ALA A 310 -2.60 -14.80 -6.90
N GLU A 311 -1.69 -14.17 -6.18
CA GLU A 311 -1.84 -12.80 -5.69
C GLU A 311 -2.02 -11.79 -6.86
N LEU A 312 -1.25 -11.92 -7.94
CA LEU A 312 -1.38 -11.05 -9.13
C LEU A 312 -2.71 -11.25 -9.88
N VAL A 313 -3.22 -12.49 -9.94
CA VAL A 313 -4.53 -12.78 -10.56
C VAL A 313 -5.70 -12.17 -9.79
N THR A 314 -5.55 -11.94 -8.48
CA THR A 314 -6.58 -11.26 -7.69
C THR A 314 -6.75 -9.78 -8.06
N LEU A 315 -5.72 -9.13 -8.63
CA LEU A 315 -5.79 -7.73 -9.04
C LEU A 315 -6.73 -7.56 -10.23
N PRO A 316 -7.88 -6.85 -10.10
CA PRO A 316 -8.84 -6.71 -11.20
C PRO A 316 -8.20 -6.12 -12.46
N ALA A 317 -7.26 -5.19 -12.27
CA ALA A 317 -6.57 -4.48 -13.34
C ALA A 317 -5.51 -5.31 -14.09
N LEU A 318 -5.11 -6.49 -13.60
CA LEU A 318 -4.14 -7.39 -14.22
C LEU A 318 -4.71 -8.78 -14.53
N ARG A 319 -5.88 -9.13 -13.98
CA ARG A 319 -6.44 -10.48 -14.07
C ARG A 319 -6.49 -11.01 -15.49
N ASN A 320 -7.02 -10.22 -16.43
CA ASN A 320 -7.15 -10.65 -17.82
C ASN A 320 -5.78 -10.84 -18.50
N ASP A 321 -4.82 -9.96 -18.23
CA ASP A 321 -3.47 -10.05 -18.77
C ASP A 321 -2.76 -11.30 -18.24
N MET A 322 -2.89 -11.58 -16.94
CA MET A 322 -2.35 -12.79 -16.30
C MET A 322 -2.97 -14.07 -16.88
N LEU A 323 -4.30 -14.10 -17.05
CA LEU A 323 -5.00 -15.26 -17.62
C LEU A 323 -4.68 -15.47 -19.11
N ALA A 324 -4.44 -14.40 -19.86
CA ALA A 324 -4.00 -14.49 -21.26
C ALA A 324 -2.63 -15.17 -21.36
N ARG A 325 -1.71 -14.88 -20.43
CA ARG A 325 -0.37 -15.49 -20.40
C ARG A 325 -0.38 -16.99 -20.14
N LEU A 326 -1.39 -17.52 -19.45
CA LEU A 326 -1.56 -18.98 -19.29
C LEU A 326 -1.79 -19.71 -20.62
N ARG A 327 -2.31 -19.00 -21.62
CA ARG A 327 -2.67 -19.53 -22.94
C ARG A 327 -1.67 -19.14 -24.04
N ASP A 328 -0.60 -18.42 -23.69
CA ASP A 328 0.40 -17.96 -24.65
C ASP A 328 1.18 -19.17 -25.21
N PRO A 329 1.15 -19.41 -26.54
CA PRO A 329 1.89 -20.51 -27.16
C PRO A 329 3.41 -20.26 -27.21
N ASN A 330 3.87 -19.01 -27.06
CA ASN A 330 5.28 -18.62 -27.18
C ASN A 330 6.02 -18.57 -25.85
N ARG A 331 5.46 -19.18 -24.79
CA ARG A 331 6.11 -19.25 -23.46
C ARG A 331 7.31 -20.19 -23.45
N SER A 332 8.27 -19.94 -22.55
CA SER A 332 9.36 -20.89 -22.34
C SER A 332 8.89 -22.22 -21.73
N ASP A 333 9.74 -23.25 -21.84
CA ASP A 333 9.53 -24.54 -21.17
C ASP A 333 9.45 -24.41 -19.64
N ALA A 334 10.23 -23.48 -19.07
CA ALA A 334 10.23 -23.24 -17.62
C ALA A 334 8.88 -22.68 -17.17
N LEU A 335 8.38 -21.67 -17.88
CA LEU A 335 7.06 -21.08 -17.62
C LEU A 335 5.93 -22.08 -17.88
N GLY A 336 6.02 -22.88 -18.94
CA GLY A 336 5.07 -23.96 -19.22
C GLY A 336 4.99 -25.00 -18.10
N LYS A 337 6.14 -25.43 -17.55
CA LYS A 337 6.21 -26.35 -16.41
C LYS A 337 5.66 -25.72 -15.12
N ALA A 338 5.99 -24.46 -14.84
CA ALA A 338 5.49 -23.74 -13.68
C ALA A 338 3.95 -23.62 -13.71
N ILE A 339 3.38 -23.24 -14.86
CA ILE A 339 1.93 -23.20 -15.09
C ILE A 339 1.29 -24.59 -14.95
N GLY A 340 1.91 -25.63 -15.52
CA GLY A 340 1.40 -27.01 -15.38
C GLY A 340 1.32 -27.46 -13.92
N ARG A 341 2.32 -27.11 -13.10
CA ARG A 341 2.32 -27.39 -11.66
C ARG A 341 1.27 -26.59 -10.90
N LEU A 342 1.04 -25.33 -11.28
CA LEU A 342 -0.01 -24.49 -10.68
C LEU A 342 -1.37 -25.18 -10.75
N PHE A 343 -1.75 -25.71 -11.91
CA PHE A 343 -3.01 -26.43 -12.11
C PHE A 343 -3.06 -27.81 -11.43
N ALA A 344 -1.91 -28.46 -11.19
CA ALA A 344 -1.85 -29.72 -10.46
C ALA A 344 -1.94 -29.53 -8.93
N SER A 345 -1.69 -28.31 -8.45
CA SER A 345 -1.71 -27.93 -7.03
C SER A 345 -2.96 -27.16 -6.60
N ALA A 346 -3.80 -26.75 -7.54
CA ALA A 346 -5.11 -26.16 -7.33
C ALA A 346 -6.17 -27.26 -7.28
#